data_AF-A0A838JTS0-F1
#
_entry.id   AF-A0A838JTS0-F1
#
_cell.length_a   1.000
_cell.length_b   1.000
_cell.length_c   1.000
_cell.angle_alpha   90.00
_cell.angle_beta   90.00
_cell.angle_gamma   90.00
#
_symmetry.space_group_name_H-M   'P 1'
#
loop_
_entity.id
_entity.type
_entity.pdbx_description
1 polymer ?
#
loop_
_entity_poly.entity_id
_entity_poly.type
_entity_poly.pdbx_seq_one_letter_code
_entity_poly.pdbx_strand_id
1 'polypeptide(L)'
;SKFEVEEHVRASGVPYTVLRPVFFMQNWEFMREPILGGTLPQPLDPDRPFQMVAVEDIGAFAAMAFEDPETWIGREVDLAGDELTMPEIAATFSRVIGREVDYVQVPWEGFEEQMGEEYTIMYRWFNDYGYEADIPALRKEYPGLIPFERYLRDHGWENAEVPSQV
;
A
#
# COMPACT_ATOMS: atom_id res chain seq x y z
N SER A 1 12.24 6.16 -16.30
CA SER A 1 11.70 5.55 -15.06
C SER A 1 11.41 6.66 -14.04
N LYS A 2 10.72 6.37 -12.91
CA LYS A 2 10.47 7.38 -11.86
C LYS A 2 11.78 7.97 -11.29
N PHE A 3 12.79 7.12 -11.08
CA PHE A 3 14.12 7.53 -10.63
C PHE A 3 14.79 8.55 -11.58
N GLU A 4 14.72 8.33 -12.89
CA GLU A 4 15.27 9.29 -13.88
C GLU A 4 14.55 10.65 -13.84
N VAL A 5 13.24 10.66 -13.54
CA VAL A 5 12.47 11.90 -13.37
C VAL A 5 12.92 12.62 -12.10
N GLU A 6 13.15 11.91 -11.00
CA GLU A 6 13.67 12.49 -9.76
C GLU A 6 15.07 13.11 -9.97
N GLU A 7 15.98 12.41 -10.66
CA GLU A 7 17.30 12.94 -11.04
C GLU A 7 17.17 14.21 -11.89
N HIS A 8 16.25 14.21 -12.86
CA HIS A 8 16.02 15.37 -13.72
C HIS A 8 15.49 16.58 -12.93
N VAL A 9 14.53 16.36 -12.03
CA VAL A 9 13.98 17.42 -11.17
C VAL A 9 15.07 17.97 -10.26
N ARG A 10 15.89 17.11 -9.65
CA ARG A 10 17.01 17.52 -8.80
C ARG A 10 18.03 18.38 -9.55
N ALA A 11 18.30 18.06 -10.81
CA ALA A 11 19.21 18.81 -11.66
C ALA A 11 18.61 20.11 -12.24
N SER A 12 17.29 20.27 -12.21
CA SER A 12 16.60 21.37 -12.92
C SER A 12 16.70 22.73 -12.21
N GLY A 13 17.02 22.76 -10.92
CA GLY A 13 16.99 23.97 -10.08
C GLY A 13 15.57 24.42 -9.69
N VAL A 14 14.54 23.67 -10.08
CA VAL A 14 13.16 23.91 -9.62
C VAL A 14 13.00 23.42 -8.18
N PRO A 15 12.44 24.23 -7.26
CA PRO A 15 12.11 23.75 -5.92
C PRO A 15 11.15 22.56 -5.98
N TYR A 16 11.47 21.48 -5.27
CA TYR A 16 10.73 20.22 -5.35
C TYR A 16 10.53 19.57 -3.99
N THR A 17 9.54 18.69 -3.91
CA THR A 17 9.41 17.66 -2.88
C THR A 17 9.06 16.36 -3.60
N VAL A 18 9.72 15.26 -3.26
CA VAL A 18 9.38 13.93 -3.80
C VAL A 18 8.67 13.13 -2.73
N LEU A 19 7.50 12.60 -3.06
CA LEU A 19 6.79 11.63 -2.23
C LEU A 19 6.88 10.27 -2.92
N ARG A 20 7.37 9.25 -2.20
CA ARG A 20 7.57 7.88 -2.67
C ARG A 20 6.62 6.95 -1.93
N PRO A 21 5.35 6.87 -2.37
CA PRO A 21 4.39 6.02 -1.69
C PRO A 21 4.66 4.54 -1.95
N VAL A 22 4.41 3.74 -0.92
CA VAL A 22 4.47 2.27 -0.97
C VAL A 22 3.21 1.70 -1.67
N PHE A 23 2.87 0.42 -1.44
CA PHE A 23 1.64 -0.18 -1.97
C PHE A 23 0.38 0.58 -1.51
N PHE A 24 -0.56 0.85 -2.41
CA PHE A 24 -1.76 1.59 -2.04
C PHE A 24 -2.77 0.66 -1.41
N MET A 25 -3.37 1.03 -0.28
CA MET A 25 -4.47 0.27 0.32
C MET A 25 -5.64 0.09 -0.65
N GLN A 26 -5.85 1.07 -1.54
CA GLN A 26 -6.82 1.04 -2.64
C GLN A 26 -6.61 -0.11 -3.63
N ASN A 27 -5.40 -0.64 -3.76
CA ASN A 27 -5.15 -1.77 -4.67
C ASN A 27 -5.89 -3.04 -4.24
N TRP A 28 -6.30 -3.15 -2.96
CA TRP A 28 -7.12 -4.27 -2.49
C TRP A 28 -8.50 -4.30 -3.13
N GLU A 29 -9.01 -3.19 -3.67
CA GLU A 29 -10.29 -3.18 -4.41
C GLU A 29 -10.24 -4.05 -5.68
N PHE A 30 -9.07 -4.19 -6.31
CA PHE A 30 -8.90 -5.11 -7.44
C PHE A 30 -9.00 -6.59 -7.02
N MET A 31 -8.87 -6.88 -5.74
CA MET A 31 -8.96 -8.20 -5.12
C MET A 31 -10.24 -8.36 -4.29
N ARG A 32 -11.21 -7.45 -4.44
CA ARG A 32 -12.40 -7.41 -3.60
C ARG A 32 -13.21 -8.70 -3.65
N GLU A 33 -13.44 -9.25 -4.84
CA GLU A 33 -14.22 -10.47 -5.01
C GLU A 33 -13.62 -11.69 -4.28
N PRO A 34 -12.34 -12.09 -4.51
CA PRO A 34 -11.76 -13.21 -3.77
C PRO A 34 -11.70 -12.98 -2.26
N ILE A 35 -11.43 -11.73 -1.82
CA ILE A 35 -11.37 -11.38 -0.39
C ILE A 35 -12.75 -11.51 0.26
N LEU A 36 -13.81 -10.99 -0.37
CA LEU A 36 -15.17 -11.16 0.14
C LEU A 36 -15.63 -12.63 0.08
N GLY A 37 -15.09 -13.40 -0.87
CA GLY A 37 -15.23 -14.85 -0.96
C GLY A 37 -14.42 -15.65 0.07
N GLY A 38 -13.61 -14.99 0.92
CA GLY A 38 -12.91 -15.62 2.04
C GLY A 38 -11.44 -15.93 1.81
N THR A 39 -10.82 -15.42 0.75
CA THR A 39 -9.40 -15.68 0.46
C THR A 39 -8.64 -14.43 0.04
N LEU A 40 -7.42 -14.30 0.52
CA LEU A 40 -6.44 -13.31 0.07
C LEU A 40 -5.33 -14.04 -0.71
N PRO A 41 -5.47 -14.24 -2.03
CA PRO A 41 -4.43 -14.91 -2.82
C PRO A 41 -3.31 -13.92 -3.19
N GLN A 42 -2.09 -14.14 -2.69
CA GLN A 42 -0.90 -13.36 -3.04
C GLN A 42 0.36 -14.24 -3.08
N PRO A 43 1.38 -13.94 -3.93
CA PRO A 43 2.58 -14.79 -4.06
C PRO A 43 3.64 -14.54 -2.96
N LEU A 44 3.38 -13.58 -2.07
CA LEU A 44 4.34 -13.03 -1.13
C LEU A 44 4.67 -14.01 0.00
N ASP A 45 5.83 -13.85 0.63
CA ASP A 45 6.21 -14.62 1.81
C ASP A 45 5.31 -14.26 3.01
N PRO A 46 4.66 -15.23 3.69
CA PRO A 46 3.77 -14.98 4.82
C PRO A 46 4.46 -14.31 6.02
N ASP A 47 5.79 -14.46 6.16
CA ASP A 47 6.53 -13.95 7.31
C ASP A 47 7.13 -12.56 7.05
N ARG A 48 6.98 -12.02 5.83
CA ARG A 48 7.55 -10.71 5.47
C ARG A 48 6.54 -9.57 5.66
N PRO A 49 6.91 -8.50 6.37
CA PRO A 49 6.07 -7.32 6.48
C PRO A 49 5.86 -6.64 5.14
N PHE A 50 4.67 -6.08 4.94
CA PHE A 50 4.26 -5.41 3.72
C PHE A 50 3.72 -4.02 4.05
N GLN A 51 4.45 -3.00 3.62
CA GLN A 51 4.06 -1.62 3.85
C GLN A 51 2.98 -1.17 2.86
N MET A 52 1.97 -0.49 3.38
CA MET A 52 0.88 0.07 2.60
C MET A 52 0.52 1.49 3.03
N VAL A 53 -0.04 2.28 2.13
CA VAL A 53 -0.44 3.67 2.37
C VAL A 53 -1.82 3.96 1.77
N ALA A 54 -2.63 4.74 2.46
CA ALA A 54 -3.88 5.25 1.93
C ALA A 54 -3.59 6.42 0.97
N VAL A 55 -4.23 6.48 -0.20
CA VAL A 55 -4.07 7.60 -1.14
C VAL A 55 -4.41 8.95 -0.51
N GLU A 56 -5.30 8.97 0.48
CA GLU A 56 -5.65 10.13 1.31
C GLU A 56 -4.43 10.69 2.05
N ASP A 57 -3.56 9.82 2.58
CA ASP A 57 -2.34 10.23 3.27
C ASP A 57 -1.33 10.83 2.28
N ILE A 58 -1.22 10.29 1.06
CA ILE A 58 -0.38 10.89 0.00
C ILE A 58 -0.85 12.33 -0.28
N GLY A 59 -2.17 12.53 -0.37
CA GLY A 59 -2.77 13.84 -0.53
C GLY A 59 -2.47 14.78 0.64
N ALA A 60 -2.56 14.28 1.88
CA ALA A 60 -2.26 15.06 3.08
C ALA A 60 -0.80 15.53 3.11
N PHE A 61 0.15 14.62 2.85
CA PHE A 61 1.58 14.95 2.79
C PHE A 61 1.90 15.92 1.64
N ALA A 62 1.26 15.77 0.48
CA ALA A 62 1.39 16.72 -0.61
C ALA A 62 0.88 18.12 -0.22
N ALA A 63 -0.25 18.21 0.47
CA ALA A 63 -0.78 19.48 0.97
C ALA A 63 0.19 20.12 1.98
N MET A 64 0.69 19.35 2.96
CA MET A 64 1.68 19.82 3.93
C MET A 64 2.94 20.38 3.25
N ALA A 65 3.41 19.72 2.19
CA ALA A 65 4.58 20.18 1.43
C ALA A 65 4.37 21.55 0.76
N PHE A 66 3.15 21.83 0.30
CA PHE A 66 2.80 23.13 -0.28
C PHE A 66 2.48 24.20 0.76
N GLU A 67 1.94 23.82 1.92
CA GLU A 67 1.58 24.74 3.00
C GLU A 67 2.80 25.23 3.80
N ASP A 68 3.85 24.42 3.89
CA ASP A 68 5.11 24.74 4.58
C ASP A 68 6.34 24.53 3.67
N PRO A 69 6.48 25.30 2.58
CA PRO A 69 7.56 25.08 1.61
C PRO A 69 8.96 25.30 2.22
N GLU A 70 9.09 26.12 3.28
CA GLU A 70 10.38 26.38 3.94
C GLU A 70 10.98 25.11 4.57
N THR A 71 10.12 24.22 5.09
CA THR A 71 10.53 22.93 5.66
C THR A 71 10.59 21.82 4.61
N TRP A 72 9.78 21.90 3.55
CA TRP A 72 9.54 20.78 2.65
C TRP A 72 10.32 20.77 1.34
N ILE A 73 10.77 21.93 0.86
CA ILE A 73 11.57 22.00 -0.37
C ILE A 73 12.89 21.21 -0.18
N GLY A 74 13.18 20.34 -1.15
CA GLY A 74 14.34 19.46 -1.18
C GLY A 74 14.15 18.13 -0.44
N ARG A 75 13.00 17.90 0.21
CA ARG A 75 12.72 16.62 0.87
C ARG A 75 12.31 15.55 -0.14
N GLU A 76 12.76 14.33 0.13
CA GLU A 76 12.33 13.10 -0.52
C GLU A 76 11.85 12.18 0.59
N VAL A 77 10.57 11.79 0.56
CA VAL A 77 9.92 11.11 1.69
C VAL A 77 9.25 9.82 1.20
N ASP A 78 9.70 8.69 1.74
CA ASP A 78 8.99 7.41 1.59
C ASP A 78 7.75 7.41 2.48
N LEU A 79 6.59 7.04 1.91
CA LEU A 79 5.29 7.14 2.60
C LEU A 79 4.64 5.78 2.78
N ALA A 80 4.47 5.37 4.04
CA ALA A 80 3.68 4.23 4.47
C ALA A 80 2.74 4.63 5.62
N GLY A 81 1.52 4.08 5.63
CA GLY A 81 0.52 4.28 6.68
C GLY A 81 0.44 3.13 7.69
N ASP A 82 0.70 1.91 7.21
CA ASP A 82 0.71 0.69 8.01
C ASP A 82 1.70 -0.35 7.45
N GLU A 83 2.08 -1.32 8.29
CA GLU A 83 2.98 -2.41 7.95
C GLU A 83 2.50 -3.70 8.60
N LEU A 84 2.13 -4.68 7.76
CA LEU A 84 1.53 -5.94 8.21
C LEU A 84 2.00 -7.09 7.29
N THR A 85 2.10 -8.29 7.83
CA THR A 85 2.27 -9.51 7.05
C THR A 85 0.98 -9.89 6.31
N MET A 86 1.05 -10.71 5.25
CA MET A 86 -0.15 -11.17 4.53
C MET A 86 -1.18 -11.87 5.43
N PRO A 87 -0.79 -12.75 6.39
CA PRO A 87 -1.71 -13.28 7.39
C PRO A 87 -2.37 -12.21 8.28
N GLU A 88 -1.64 -11.18 8.70
CA GLU A 88 -2.21 -10.08 9.51
C GLU A 88 -3.18 -9.20 8.70
N ILE A 89 -2.92 -9.02 7.41
CA ILE A 89 -3.82 -8.35 6.47
C ILE A 89 -5.11 -9.16 6.33
N ALA A 90 -5.02 -10.47 6.09
CA ALA A 90 -6.17 -11.37 6.02
C ALA A 90 -6.98 -11.39 7.34
N ALA A 91 -6.30 -11.39 8.49
CA ALA A 91 -6.95 -11.26 9.79
C ALA A 91 -7.65 -9.90 9.98
N THR A 92 -7.08 -8.82 9.43
CA THR A 92 -7.68 -7.48 9.49
C THR A 92 -8.92 -7.38 8.61
N PHE A 93 -8.87 -7.94 7.40
CA PHE A 93 -10.06 -8.14 6.58
C PHE A 93 -11.11 -8.95 7.32
N SER A 94 -10.74 -10.06 7.96
CA SER A 94 -11.67 -10.92 8.69
C SER A 94 -12.42 -10.16 9.78
N ARG A 95 -11.71 -9.34 10.56
CA ARG A 95 -12.30 -8.49 11.62
C ARG A 95 -13.27 -7.45 11.07
N VAL A 96 -12.97 -6.83 9.93
CA VAL A 96 -13.79 -5.74 9.37
C VAL A 96 -14.99 -6.29 8.58
N ILE A 97 -14.79 -7.31 7.76
CA ILE A 97 -15.84 -7.95 6.95
C ILE A 97 -16.81 -8.75 7.83
N GLY A 98 -16.34 -9.24 8.98
CA GLY A 98 -17.14 -10.07 9.90
C GLY A 98 -17.25 -11.52 9.46
N ARG A 99 -16.36 -11.99 8.58
CA ARG A 99 -16.28 -13.37 8.06
C ARG A 99 -14.82 -13.77 7.90
N GLU A 100 -14.54 -15.06 7.90
CA GLU A 100 -13.17 -15.58 7.75
C GLU A 100 -12.60 -15.25 6.36
N VAL A 101 -11.37 -14.73 6.36
CA VAL A 101 -10.55 -14.50 5.16
C VAL A 101 -9.18 -15.12 5.42
N ASP A 102 -8.83 -16.12 4.62
CA ASP A 102 -7.56 -16.84 4.75
C ASP A 102 -6.53 -16.30 3.76
N TYR A 103 -5.28 -16.15 4.23
CA TYR A 103 -4.17 -15.92 3.32
C TYR A 103 -3.85 -17.20 2.55
N VAL A 104 -3.81 -17.11 1.21
CA VAL A 104 -3.44 -18.22 0.33
C VAL A 104 -2.19 -17.82 -0.46
N GLN A 105 -1.05 -18.43 -0.13
CA GLN A 105 0.17 -18.21 -0.88
C GLN A 105 0.08 -18.90 -2.24
N VAL A 106 -0.04 -18.12 -3.31
CA VAL A 106 -0.07 -18.65 -4.68
C VAL A 106 1.35 -18.85 -5.22
N PRO A 107 1.63 -19.90 -6.01
CA PRO A 107 2.92 -20.05 -6.66
C PRO A 107 3.21 -18.87 -7.60
N TRP A 108 4.48 -18.44 -7.65
CA TRP A 108 4.92 -17.35 -8.53
C TRP A 108 4.59 -17.59 -10.00
N GLU A 109 4.70 -18.84 -10.47
CA GLU A 109 4.37 -19.23 -11.85
C GLU A 109 2.90 -18.93 -12.18
N GLY A 110 1.98 -19.32 -11.28
CA GLY A 110 0.55 -19.03 -11.46
C GLY A 110 0.22 -17.54 -11.35
N PHE A 111 0.93 -16.81 -10.48
CA PHE A 111 0.79 -15.36 -10.40
C PHE A 111 1.26 -14.67 -11.68
N GLU A 112 2.37 -15.10 -12.26
CA GLU A 112 2.91 -14.56 -13.51
C GLU A 112 2.00 -14.85 -14.71
N GLU A 113 1.45 -16.05 -14.79
CA GLU A 113 0.45 -16.39 -15.81
C GLU A 113 -0.78 -15.47 -15.75
N GLN A 114 -1.20 -15.07 -14.55
CA GLN A 114 -2.38 -14.23 -14.34
C GLN A 114 -2.10 -12.73 -14.50
N MET A 115 -0.98 -12.25 -13.93
CA MET A 115 -0.68 -10.82 -13.78
C MET A 115 0.35 -10.30 -14.78
N GLY A 116 1.11 -11.20 -15.41
CA GLY A 116 2.19 -10.89 -16.34
C GLY A 116 3.54 -10.65 -15.65
N GLU A 117 4.58 -10.63 -16.49
CA GLU A 117 5.99 -10.53 -16.07
C GLU A 117 6.30 -9.23 -15.31
N GLU A 118 5.83 -8.08 -15.80
CA GLU A 118 6.14 -6.77 -15.19
C GLU A 118 5.60 -6.67 -13.75
N TYR A 119 4.36 -7.14 -13.51
CA TYR A 119 3.79 -7.20 -12.17
C TYR A 119 4.53 -8.21 -11.30
N THR A 120 4.93 -9.35 -11.87
CA THR A 120 5.68 -10.38 -11.15
C THR A 120 7.03 -9.85 -10.67
N ILE A 121 7.75 -9.10 -11.51
CA ILE A 121 9.01 -8.44 -11.14
C ILE A 121 8.78 -7.48 -9.96
N MET A 122 7.73 -6.66 -10.03
CA MET A 122 7.38 -5.74 -8.94
C MET A 122 7.07 -6.48 -7.63
N TYR A 123 6.24 -7.53 -7.69
CA TYR A 123 5.89 -8.32 -6.50
C TYR A 123 7.10 -9.08 -5.94
N ARG A 124 8.00 -9.59 -6.79
CA ARG A 124 9.27 -10.16 -6.33
C ARG A 124 10.13 -9.12 -5.62
N TRP A 125 10.15 -7.88 -6.10
CA TRP A 125 10.86 -6.81 -5.41
C TRP A 125 10.23 -6.50 -4.03
N PHE A 126 8.89 -6.49 -3.91
CA PHE A 126 8.22 -6.38 -2.61
C PHE A 126 8.62 -7.53 -1.68
N ASN A 127 8.66 -8.74 -2.22
CA ASN A 127 9.00 -9.94 -1.48
C ASN A 127 10.45 -9.97 -1.03
N ASP A 128 11.40 -9.56 -1.88
CA ASP A 128 12.83 -9.79 -1.64
C ASP A 128 13.48 -8.62 -0.89
N TYR A 129 13.07 -7.39 -1.21
CA TYR A 129 13.62 -6.15 -0.67
C TYR A 129 12.60 -5.41 0.19
N GLY A 130 11.39 -5.18 -0.34
CA GLY A 130 10.34 -4.44 0.35
C GLY A 130 10.62 -2.93 0.45
N TYR A 131 9.73 -2.24 1.16
CA TYR A 131 9.85 -0.82 1.47
C TYR A 131 10.37 -0.62 2.89
N GLU A 132 11.01 0.53 3.16
CA GLU A 132 11.64 0.83 4.46
C GLU A 132 11.18 2.20 5.03
N ALA A 133 9.94 2.62 4.77
CA ALA A 133 9.43 3.89 5.27
C ALA A 133 9.32 3.89 6.80
N ASP A 134 9.74 4.99 7.46
CA ASP A 134 9.69 5.16 8.92
C ASP A 134 8.28 5.60 9.37
N ILE A 135 7.37 4.65 9.51
CA ILE A 135 5.98 4.88 9.93
C ILE A 135 5.89 5.63 11.27
N PRO A 136 6.67 5.31 12.33
CA PRO A 136 6.68 6.09 13.57
C PRO A 136 7.01 7.57 13.36
N ALA A 137 8.01 7.90 12.53
CA ALA A 137 8.33 9.29 12.19
C ALA A 137 7.21 9.96 11.39
N LEU A 138 6.67 9.28 10.38
CA LEU A 138 5.54 9.78 9.58
C LEU A 138 4.32 10.06 10.44
N ARG A 139 3.99 9.18 11.39
CA ARG A 139 2.86 9.37 12.31
C ARG A 139 3.09 10.50 13.32
N LYS A 140 4.33 10.75 13.70
CA LYS A 140 4.68 11.91 14.52
C LYS A 140 4.50 13.21 13.74
N GLU A 141 4.87 13.22 12.45
CA GLU A 141 4.73 14.36 11.56
C GLU A 141 3.26 14.62 11.16
N TYR A 142 2.52 13.55 10.85
CA TYR A 142 1.10 13.55 10.54
C TYR A 142 0.34 12.55 11.43
N PRO A 143 -0.21 13.00 12.58
CA PRO A 143 -0.97 12.13 13.48
C PRO A 143 -2.25 11.55 12.88
N GLY A 144 -2.71 12.07 11.74
CA GLY A 144 -3.88 11.59 10.99
C GLY A 144 -3.63 10.35 10.14
N LEU A 145 -2.39 9.88 10.05
CA LEU A 145 -1.95 8.76 9.20
C LEU A 145 -2.87 7.55 9.37
N ILE A 146 -3.44 7.05 8.28
CA ILE A 146 -4.53 6.09 8.31
C ILE A 146 -3.96 4.67 8.48
N PRO A 147 -4.26 3.96 9.58
CA PRO A 147 -3.94 2.53 9.68
C PRO A 147 -4.89 1.71 8.82
N PHE A 148 -4.46 0.51 8.43
CA PHE A 148 -5.17 -0.31 7.46
C PHE A 148 -6.60 -0.67 7.89
N GLU A 149 -6.80 -1.02 9.17
CA GLU A 149 -8.14 -1.32 9.68
C GLU A 149 -9.10 -0.13 9.55
N ARG A 150 -8.61 1.10 9.79
CA ARG A 150 -9.41 2.32 9.63
C ARG A 150 -9.77 2.54 8.17
N TYR A 151 -8.80 2.38 7.27
CA TYR A 151 -9.06 2.46 5.83
C TYR A 151 -10.19 1.51 5.42
N LEU A 152 -10.15 0.23 5.83
CA LEU A 152 -11.21 -0.72 5.47
C LEU A 152 -12.60 -0.29 5.95
N ARG A 153 -12.70 0.21 7.19
CA ARG A 153 -13.98 0.70 7.75
C ARG A 153 -14.50 1.94 7.03
N ASP A 154 -13.61 2.86 6.68
CA ASP A 154 -13.98 4.11 6.00
C ASP A 154 -14.32 3.87 4.50
N HIS A 155 -13.86 2.77 3.91
CA HIS A 155 -14.00 2.47 2.47
C HIS A 155 -14.97 1.32 2.15
N GLY A 156 -15.95 1.06 3.02
CA GLY A 156 -17.07 0.18 2.69
C GLY A 156 -16.72 -1.30 2.61
N TRP A 157 -15.67 -1.74 3.31
CA TRP A 157 -15.39 -3.18 3.52
C TRP A 157 -16.18 -3.76 4.68
N GLU A 158 -16.59 -2.92 5.63
CA GLU A 158 -17.31 -3.34 6.82
C GLU A 158 -18.64 -4.01 6.46
N ASN A 159 -18.79 -5.28 6.86
CA ASN A 159 -19.96 -6.12 6.58
C ASN A 159 -20.36 -6.19 5.09
N ALA A 160 -19.45 -5.91 4.16
CA ALA A 160 -19.75 -5.93 2.73
C ALA A 160 -20.30 -7.30 2.29
N GLU A 161 -21.29 -7.33 1.40
CA GLU A 161 -21.87 -8.59 0.89
C GLU A 161 -20.97 -9.25 -0.15
N VAL A 162 -20.99 -10.57 -0.22
CA VAL A 162 -20.33 -11.31 -1.32
C VAL A 162 -21.07 -10.98 -2.61
N PRO A 163 -20.39 -10.56 -3.69
CA PRO A 163 -21.05 -10.35 -4.98
C PRO A 163 -21.82 -11.61 -5.37
N SER A 164 -23.13 -11.48 -5.61
CA SER A 164 -23.92 -12.60 -6.12
C SER A 164 -23.37 -12.98 -7.49
N GLN A 165 -22.94 -14.23 -7.66
CA GLN A 165 -22.56 -14.76 -8.97
C GLN A 165 -23.76 -14.62 -9.90
N VAL A 166 -23.63 -13.80 -10.95
CA VAL A 166 -24.62 -13.67 -12.04
C VAL A 166 -24.21 -14.60 -13.17
#